data_AF-I9NZV1-F1
#
_entry.id   AF-I9NZV1-F1
#
_cell.length_a   1.000
_cell.length_b   1.000
_cell.length_c   1.000
_cell.angle_alpha   90.00
_cell.angle_beta   90.00
_cell.angle_gamma   90.00
#
_symmetry.space_group_name_H-M   'P 1'
#
loop_
_entity.id
_entity.type
_entity.pdbx_description
1 polymer ?
#
loop_
_entity_poly.entity_id
_entity_poly.type
_entity_poly.pdbx_seq_one_letter_code
_entity_poly.pdbx_strand_id
1 'polypeptide(L)' 'MQHRQQSMTQEIAAAKSAISTRTARRIEQSNTLPRAKADRDWRTREDPGICHA' A
#
# COMPACT_ATOMS: atom_id res chain seq x y z
N MET A 1 23.81 -3.44 20.74
CA MET A 1 24.36 -2.58 19.66
C MET A 1 23.81 -2.92 18.26
N GLN A 2 23.62 -4.18 17.88
CA GLN A 2 23.19 -4.57 16.52
C GLN A 2 21.79 -4.07 16.12
N HIS A 3 20.82 -4.12 17.04
CA HIS A 3 19.44 -3.63 16.80
C HIS A 3 19.37 -2.14 16.44
N ARG A 4 20.27 -1.31 17.00
CA ARG A 4 20.35 0.14 16.72
C ARG A 4 20.91 0.43 15.33
N GLN A 5 21.81 -0.42 14.84
CA GLN A 5 22.36 -0.27 13.49
C GLN A 5 21.32 -0.61 12.43
N GLN A 6 20.55 -1.68 12.66
CA GLN A 6 19.44 -2.09 11.79
C GLN A 6 18.35 -1.03 11.69
N SER A 7 17.97 -0.39 12.81
CA SER A 7 16.99 0.71 12.78
C SER A 7 17.50 1.91 11.98
N MET A 8 18.78 2.25 12.12
CA MET A 8 19.41 3.37 11.40
C MET A 8 19.49 3.10 9.89
N THR A 9 19.80 1.86 9.48
CA THR A 9 19.77 1.47 8.06
C THR A 9 18.35 1.52 7.48
N GLN A 10 17.34 1.13 8.25
CA GLN A 10 15.95 1.17 7.83
C GLN A 10 15.43 2.62 7.69
N GLU A 11 15.84 3.52 8.58
CA GLU A 11 15.52 4.95 8.49
C GLU A 11 16.08 5.60 7.22
N ILE A 12 17.34 5.30 6.90
CA ILE A 12 17.98 5.79 5.67
C ILE A 12 17.29 5.23 4.43
N ALA A 13 16.95 3.93 4.42
CA ALA A 13 16.23 3.32 3.31
C ALA A 13 14.84 3.93 3.12
N ALA A 14 14.09 4.14 4.21
CA ALA A 14 12.76 4.77 4.16
C ALA A 14 12.84 6.20 3.60
N ALA A 15 13.82 7.00 4.05
CA ALA A 15 14.04 8.35 3.54
C ALA A 15 14.41 8.36 2.05
N LYS A 16 15.30 7.45 1.62
CA LYS A 16 15.67 7.30 0.20
C LYS A 16 14.47 6.93 -0.68
N SER A 17 13.56 6.11 -0.16
CA SER A 17 12.33 5.72 -0.86
C SER A 17 11.18 6.70 -0.68
N ALA A 18 11.39 7.86 -0.03
CA ALA A 18 10.38 8.87 0.27
C ALA A 18 9.14 8.31 0.99
N ILE A 19 9.32 7.30 1.83
CA ILE A 19 8.27 6.69 2.66
C ILE A 19 8.59 6.83 4.15
N SER A 20 7.58 6.69 5.00
CA SER A 20 7.79 6.68 6.44
C SER A 20 8.44 5.38 6.92
N THR A 21 9.18 5.45 8.03
CA THR A 21 9.79 4.31 8.72
C THR A 21 8.76 3.24 9.10
N ARG A 22 7.54 3.67 9.50
CA ARG A 22 6.41 2.77 9.76
C ARG A 22 6.03 1.96 8.53
N THR A 23 5.96 2.60 7.35
CA THR A 23 5.64 1.92 6.09
C THR A 23 6.75 0.97 5.68
N ALA A 24 8.02 1.39 5.79
CA ALA A 24 9.18 0.53 5.52
C ALA A 24 9.16 -0.74 6.39
N ARG A 25 8.91 -0.58 7.71
CA ARG A 25 8.77 -1.72 8.63
C ARG A 25 7.63 -2.63 8.26
N ARG A 26 6.49 -2.07 7.83
CA ARG A 26 5.35 -2.87 7.38
C ARG A 26 5.70 -3.69 6.14
N ILE A 27 6.46 -3.13 5.19
CA ILE A 27 6.91 -3.82 3.97
C ILE A 27 7.87 -4.96 4.30
N GLU A 28 8.83 -4.73 5.21
CA GLU A 28 9.76 -5.79 5.65
C GLU A 28 9.08 -6.91 6.42
N GLN A 29 8.05 -6.59 7.23
CA GLN A 29 7.28 -7.58 7.98
C GLN A 29 6.23 -8.29 7.12
N SER A 30 5.78 -7.68 6.03
CA SER A 30 4.84 -8.31 5.12
C SER A 30 5.57 -9.31 4.21
N ASN A 31 5.38 -10.61 4.49
CA ASN A 31 5.85 -11.69 3.61
C ASN A 31 5.06 -11.77 2.28
N THR A 32 4.01 -10.96 2.15
CA THR A 32 3.17 -10.85 0.97
C THR A 32 3.43 -9.51 0.29
N LEU A 33 3.86 -9.57 -0.97
CA LEU A 33 3.85 -8.41 -1.86
C LEU A 33 2.45 -7.77 -1.82
N PRO A 34 2.33 -6.43 -1.92
CA PRO A 34 1.04 -5.78 -2.05
C PRO A 34 0.23 -6.53 -3.11
N ARG A 35 -0.86 -7.17 -2.70
CA ARG A 35 -1.72 -7.93 -3.61
C ARG A 35 -2.06 -6.99 -4.76
N ALA A 36 -1.75 -7.41 -6.00
CA ALA A 36 -2.21 -6.71 -7.18
C ALA A 36 -3.70 -6.44 -6.99
N LYS A 37 -4.07 -5.16 -6.87
CA LYS A 37 -5.46 -4.80 -6.62
C LYS A 37 -6.25 -5.38 -7.78
N ALA A 38 -7.20 -6.27 -7.47
CA ALA A 38 -8.10 -6.79 -8.47
C ALA A 38 -8.73 -5.60 -9.20
N ASP A 39 -8.86 -5.74 -10.52
CA ASP A 39 -9.41 -4.69 -11.36
C ASP A 39 -10.77 -4.31 -10.79
N ARG A 40 -10.91 -3.04 -10.35
CA ARG A 40 -12.16 -2.59 -9.74
C ARG A 40 -13.12 -2.34 -10.89
N ASP A 41 -13.99 -3.31 -11.13
CA ASP A 41 -15.16 -3.17 -11.98
C ASP A 41 -16.08 -2.09 -11.37
N TRP A 42 -15.86 -0.84 -11.78
CA TRP A 42 -16.73 0.26 -11.46
C TRP A 42 -17.99 0.06 -12.31
N ARG A 43 -19.00 -0.61 -11.75
CA ARG A 43 -20.32 -0.60 -12.39
C ARG A 43 -20.88 0.81 -12.25
N THR A 44 -21.05 1.51 -13.38
CA THR A 44 -22.04 2.59 -13.46
C THR A 44 -23.36 2.00 -12.97
N ARG A 45 -23.91 2.49 -11.86
CA ARG A 45 -25.29 2.16 -11.50
C ARG A 45 -26.15 2.48 -12.72
N GLU A 46 -27.05 1.57 -13.10
CA GLU A 46 -28.09 1.90 -14.08
C GLU A 46 -28.77 3.19 -13.65
N ASP A 47 -28.84 4.15 -14.57
CA ASP A 47 -29.42 5.44 -14.32
C ASP A 47 -30.90 5.24 -13.93
N PRO A 48 -31.35 5.72 -12.76
CA PRO A 48 -32.74 5.51 -12.30
C PRO A 48 -33.78 6.26 -13.17
N GLY A 49 -33.38 6.89 -14.28
CA GLY A 49 -34.25 7.61 -15.22
C GLY A 49 -34.86 6.76 -16.33
N ILE A 50 -34.52 5.47 -16.48
CA ILE A 50 -35.18 4.60 -17.48
C ILE A 50 -36.52 4.11 -16.92
N CYS A 51 -37.54 4.95 -17.07
CA CYS A 51 -38.94 4.51 -17.03
C CYS A 51 -39.22 3.71 -18.30
N HIS A 52 -39.16 2.39 -18.24
CA HIS A 52 -39.73 1.56 -19.31
C HIS A 52 -41.25 1.69 -19.28
N ALA A 53 -41.77 2.33 -20.35
CA ALA A 53 -43.11 2.29 -20.94
C ALA A 53 -44.32 2.03 -20.02
#